data_AF-A0A933K0A8-F1
#
_entry.id   AF-A0A933K0A8-F1
#
_cell.length_a   1.000
_cell.length_b   1.000
_cell.length_c   1.000
_cell.angle_alpha   90.00
_cell.angle_beta   90.00
_cell.angle_gamma   90.00
#
_symmetry.space_group_name_H-M   'P 1'
#
loop_
_entity.id
_entity.type
_entity.pdbx_description
1 polymer ?
#
loop_
_entity_poly.entity_id
_entity_poly.type
_entity_poly.pdbx_seq_one_letter_code
_entity_poly.pdbx_strand_id
1 'polypeptide(L)' 'MRTTVNLPDHLLVEAKKVAAERRLSLTRLLEESLRRYLASDRAERRNKPALRPLPVIEGARPVAGVDLDDTSALMDL' A
#
# COMPACT_ATOMS: atom_id res chain seq x y z
N MET A 1 24.40 -10.99 4.72
CA MET A 1 23.68 -12.01 5.52
C MET A 1 23.16 -13.09 4.57
N ARG A 2 23.16 -14.37 4.99
CA ARG A 2 22.55 -15.46 4.24
C ARG A 2 21.20 -15.81 4.88
N THR A 3 20.16 -15.86 4.06
CA THR A 3 18.79 -16.14 4.50
C THR A 3 18.20 -17.22 3.61
N THR A 4 17.45 -18.15 4.21
CA THR A 4 16.67 -19.15 3.50
C THR A 4 15.23 -18.68 3.44
N VAL A 5 14.61 -18.72 2.25
CA VAL A 5 13.21 -18.32 2.03
C VAL A 5 12.48 -19.45 1.32
N ASN A 6 11.20 -19.61 1.62
CA ASN A 6 10.34 -20.54 0.90
C ASN A 6 9.76 -19.82 -0.32
N LEU A 7 9.95 -20.41 -1.51
CA LEU A 7 9.44 -19.88 -2.77
C LEU A 7 8.68 -20.98 -3.51
N PRO A 8 7.50 -20.69 -4.07
CA PRO A 8 6.83 -21.62 -4.98
C PRO A 8 7.76 -22.04 -6.12
N ASP A 9 7.73 -23.33 -6.48
CA ASP A 9 8.65 -23.91 -7.47
C ASP A 9 8.56 -23.21 -8.83
N HIS A 10 7.36 -22.84 -9.27
CA HIS A 10 7.16 -22.13 -10.53
C HIS A 10 7.89 -20.79 -10.55
N LEU A 11 7.85 -20.02 -9.44
CA LEU A 11 8.58 -18.76 -9.32
C LEU A 11 10.09 -18.96 -9.33
N LEU A 12 10.59 -20.03 -8.70
CA LEU A 12 12.02 -20.34 -8.72
C LEU A 12 12.50 -20.66 -10.14
N VAL A 13 11.70 -21.39 -10.91
CA VAL A 13 11.99 -21.71 -12.32
C VAL A 13 12.04 -20.44 -13.17
N GLU A 14 11.04 -19.57 -13.04
CA GLU A 14 11.01 -18.30 -13.78
C GLU A 14 12.17 -17.39 -13.41
N ALA A 15 12.45 -17.23 -12.11
CA ALA A 15 13.57 -16.43 -11.65
C ALA A 15 14.92 -16.93 -12.19
N LYS A 16 15.11 -18.25 -12.29
CA LYS A 16 16.33 -18.83 -12.89
C LYS A 16 16.43 -18.54 -14.39
N LYS A 17 15.32 -18.63 -15.14
CA LYS A 17 15.29 -18.27 -16.58
C LYS A 17 15.72 -16.83 -16.79
N VAL A 18 15.10 -15.89 -16.06
CA VAL A 18 15.41 -14.46 -16.13
C VAL A 18 16.86 -14.18 -15.73
N ALA A 19 17.37 -14.85 -14.69
CA ALA A 19 18.76 -14.72 -14.28
C ALA A 19 19.73 -15.16 -15.39
N ALA A 20 19.44 -16.29 -16.06
CA ALA A 20 20.26 -16.81 -17.15
C ALA A 20 20.24 -15.87 -18.37
N GLU A 21 19.07 -15.39 -18.78
CA GLU A 21 18.90 -14.43 -19.89
C GLU A 21 19.69 -13.14 -19.65
N ARG A 22 19.71 -12.66 -18.41
CA ARG A 22 20.43 -11.44 -18.01
C ARG A 22 21.90 -11.68 -17.66
N ARG A 23 22.39 -12.93 -17.72
CA ARG A 23 23.73 -13.34 -17.30
C ARG A 23 24.07 -12.94 -15.85
N LEU A 24 23.09 -13.09 -14.96
CA LEU A 24 23.22 -12.81 -13.53
C LEU A 24 23.08 -14.10 -12.72
N SER A 25 23.63 -14.10 -11.51
CA SER A 25 23.29 -15.13 -10.52
C SER A 25 21.89 -14.89 -9.96
N LEU A 26 21.21 -15.95 -9.51
CA LEU A 26 19.91 -15.84 -8.83
C LEU A 26 20.00 -14.91 -7.60
N THR A 27 21.10 -14.98 -6.85
CA THR A 27 21.36 -14.09 -5.70
C THR A 27 21.41 -12.62 -6.13
N ARG A 28 22.10 -12.31 -7.24
CA ARG A 28 22.21 -10.94 -7.75
C ARG A 28 20.84 -10.42 -8.22
N LEU A 29 20.09 -11.25 -8.93
CA LEU A 29 18.72 -10.92 -9.35
C LEU A 29 17.82 -10.60 -8.14
N LEU A 30 17.87 -11.44 -7.10
CA LEU A 30 17.09 -11.24 -5.87
C LEU A 30 17.51 -9.96 -5.13
N GLU A 31 18.82 -9.69 -5.04
CA GLU A 31 19.33 -8.46 -4.41
C GLU A 31 18.82 -7.21 -5.14
N GLU A 32 18.95 -7.17 -6.47
CA GLU A 32 18.50 -6.02 -7.27
C GLU A 32 16.98 -5.82 -7.17
N SER A 33 16.22 -6.92 -7.19
CA SER A 33 14.76 -6.89 -7.07
C SER A 33 14.34 -6.35 -5.69
N LEU A 34 14.99 -6.82 -4.62
CA LEU A 34 14.70 -6.36 -3.26
C LEU A 34 15.06 -4.89 -3.06
N ARG A 35 16.21 -4.43 -3.61
CA ARG A 35 16.59 -3.02 -3.56
C ARG A 35 15.56 -2.12 -4.27
N ARG A 36 15.09 -2.54 -5.45
CA ARG A 36 14.07 -1.80 -6.21
C ARG A 36 12.75 -1.74 -5.44
N TYR A 37 12.28 -2.87 -4.93
CA TYR A 37 11.05 -2.94 -4.12
C TYR A 37 11.11 -2.04 -2.89
N LEU A 38 12.21 -2.07 -2.13
CA LEU A 38 12.36 -1.21 -0.95
C LEU A 38 12.50 0.27 -1.31
N ALA A 39 13.07 0.59 -2.47
CA ALA A 39 13.15 1.96 -2.95
C ALA A 39 11.79 2.50 -3.40
N SER A 40 10.99 1.70 -4.12
CA SER A 40 9.64 2.09 -4.53
C SER A 40 8.72 2.26 -3.33
N ASP A 41 8.74 1.34 -2.36
CA ASP A 41 7.95 1.46 -1.12
C ASP A 41 8.30 2.73 -0.33
N ARG A 42 9.59 3.09 -0.21
CA ARG A 42 9.99 4.37 0.41
C ARG A 42 9.48 5.58 -0.37
N ALA A 43 9.54 5.54 -1.70
CA ALA A 43 9.07 6.64 -2.54
C ALA A 43 7.56 6.83 -2.41
N GLU A 44 6.78 5.74 -2.42
CA GLU A 44 5.33 5.77 -2.20
C GLU A 44 4.97 6.32 -0.83
N ARG A 45 5.67 5.90 0.23
CA ARG A 45 5.45 6.44 1.58
C ARG A 45 5.75 7.92 1.68
N ARG A 46 6.80 8.40 1.01
CA ARG A 46 7.16 9.82 0.99
C ARG A 46 6.17 10.66 0.18
N ASN A 47 5.66 10.10 -0.92
CA ASN A 47 4.76 10.78 -1.83
C ASN A 47 3.29 10.61 -1.47
N LYS A 48 2.95 9.76 -0.50
CA LYS A 48 1.60 9.73 0.07
C LYS A 48 1.31 11.14 0.59
N PRO A 49 0.28 11.82 0.05
CA PRO A 49 -0.11 13.10 0.61
C PRO A 49 -0.35 12.85 2.09
N ALA A 50 0.28 13.67 2.94
CA ALA A 50 -0.09 13.69 4.35
C ALA A 50 -1.61 13.78 4.38
N LEU A 51 -2.26 12.84 5.07
CA LEU A 51 -3.71 12.92 5.29
C LEU A 51 -3.93 14.29 5.92
N ARG A 52 -4.39 15.24 5.10
CA ARG A 52 -4.74 16.56 5.61
C ARG A 52 -5.92 16.30 6.53
N PRO A 53 -5.87 16.75 7.80
CA PRO A 53 -7.03 16.64 8.65
C PRO A 53 -8.22 17.27 7.91
N LEU A 54 -9.34 16.55 7.87
CA LEU A 54 -10.58 17.10 7.34
C LEU A 54 -10.91 18.36 8.15
N PRO A 55 -11.36 19.44 7.52
CA PRO A 55 -11.81 20.62 8.25
C PRO A 55 -12.91 20.19 9.22
N VAL A 56 -12.69 20.41 10.52
CA VAL A 56 -13.69 20.15 11.56
C VAL A 56 -14.43 21.46 11.79
N ILE A 57 -15.76 21.41 11.71
CA ILE A 57 -16.59 22.54 12.12
C ILE A 57 -16.72 22.48 13.64
N GLU A 58 -16.02 23.37 14.34
CA GLU A 58 -16.15 23.50 15.79
C GLU A 58 -17.50 24.15 16.15
N GLY A 59 -18.16 23.63 17.18
CA GLY A 59 -19.42 24.20 17.69
C GLY A 59 -20.67 23.88 16.86
N ALA A 60 -20.56 23.01 15.85
CA ALA A 60 -21.74 22.43 15.22
C ALA A 60 -22.58 21.69 16.27
N ARG A 61 -23.86 22.02 16.33
CA ARG A 61 -24.85 21.32 17.16
C ARG A 61 -25.93 20.75 16.24
N PRO A 62 -26.44 19.55 16.52
CA PRO A 62 -27.64 19.06 15.85
C PRO A 62 -28.76 20.10 15.98
N VAL A 63 -29.54 20.25 14.92
CA VAL A 63 -30.78 21.05 14.98
C VAL A 63 -31.70 20.40 16.01
N ALA A 64 -32.30 21.20 16.88
CA ALA A 64 -33.19 20.68 17.91
C ALA A 64 -34.37 19.93 17.27
N GLY A 65 -34.61 18.69 17.71
CA GLY A 65 -35.67 17.83 17.16
C GLY A 65 -35.27 17.04 15.91
N VAL A 66 -34.03 17.19 15.43
CA VAL A 66 -33.49 16.40 14.33
C VAL A 66 -32.62 15.26 14.87
N ASP A 67 -32.98 14.03 14.52
CA ASP A 67 -32.15 12.86 14.72
C ASP A 67 -31.24 12.65 13.49
N LEU A 68 -29.92 12.66 13.71
CA LEU A 68 -28.94 12.52 12.64
C LEU A 68 -28.68 11.04 12.27
N ASP A 69 -29.13 10.10 13.10
CA ASP A 69 -29.01 8.66 12.83
C ASP A 69 -30.21 8.13 12.02
N ASP A 70 -31.27 8.95 11.83
CA ASP A 70 -32.43 8.62 10.99
C ASP A 70 -32.48 9.50 9.73
N THR A 71 -31.87 8.99 8.66
CA THR A 71 -31.85 9.66 7.36
C THR A 71 -33.24 9.78 6.73
N SER A 72 -34.20 8.91 7.10
CA SER A 72 -35.54 8.93 6.50
C SER A 72 -36.36 10.13 6.97
N ALA A 73 -36.21 10.51 8.24
CA ALA A 73 -36.84 11.68 8.85
C ALA A 73 -36.34 13.02 8.28
N LEU A 74 -35.23 13.02 7.53
CA LEU A 74 -34.60 14.20 6.94
C LEU A 74 -35.03 14.49 5.49
N MET A 75 -35.71 13.56 4.82
CA MET A 75 -36.02 13.69 3.38
C MET A 75 -37.13 14.70 3.08
N ASP A 76 -37.89 15.11 4.10
CA ASP A 76 -39.05 16.00 3.98
C ASP A 76 -38.80 17.42 4.56
N LEU A 77 -37.55 17.73 4.94
CA LEU A 77 -37.15 19.03 5.52
C LEU A 77 -36.60 20.03 4.48
#